data_AF-A0A968YW39-F1
#
_entry.id   AF-A0A968YW39-F1
#
_cell.length_a   1.000
_cell.length_b   1.000
_cell.length_c   1.000
_cell.angle_alpha   90.00
_cell.angle_beta   90.00
_cell.angle_gamma   90.00
#
_symmetry.space_group_name_H-M   'P 1'
#
loop_
_entity.id
_entity.type
_entity.pdbx_description
1 polymer ?
#
loop_
_entity_poly.entity_id
_entity_poly.type
_entity_poly.pdbx_seq_one_letter_code
_entity_poly.pdbx_strand_id
1 'polypeptide(L)'
;MSSKPRKVLSSLVLGLVLSVCATTRGDAAFKDSPKSLVDQAWQIVQRNYVDRTFNHQDWTKLRSKYLQSSYTSKESAYRALMAC
;
A
#
# COMPACT_ATOMS: atom_id res chain seq x y z
N MET A 1 -6.85 10.86 -60.51
CA MET A 1 -5.48 10.31 -60.60
C MET A 1 -4.65 10.85 -59.44
N SER A 2 -4.24 9.99 -58.49
CA SER A 2 -2.86 9.49 -58.29
C SER A 2 -1.95 10.55 -57.64
N SER A 3 -1.31 10.41 -56.47
CA SER A 3 -0.79 9.25 -55.73
C SER A 3 -0.45 9.62 -54.26
N LYS A 4 -0.54 8.66 -53.32
CA LYS A 4 0.15 8.64 -51.99
C LYS A 4 1.50 7.89 -52.20
N PRO A 5 2.59 7.98 -51.37
CA PRO A 5 2.56 7.88 -49.89
C PRO A 5 3.72 8.50 -49.03
N ARG A 6 3.48 8.49 -47.71
CA ARG A 6 4.39 8.29 -46.54
C ARG A 6 5.76 9.00 -46.47
N LYS A 7 5.91 9.88 -45.48
CA LYS A 7 7.12 9.98 -44.63
C LYS A 7 6.71 10.16 -43.16
N VAL A 8 6.78 9.06 -42.40
CA VAL A 8 6.84 9.06 -40.93
C VAL A 8 8.19 9.65 -40.55
N LEU A 9 8.21 10.77 -39.82
CA LEU A 9 9.46 11.37 -39.34
C LEU A 9 9.31 11.81 -37.89
N SER A 10 9.90 11.00 -37.02
CA SER A 10 10.72 11.42 -35.88
C SER A 10 10.07 12.34 -34.84
N SER A 11 9.32 11.76 -33.89
CA SER A 11 9.11 12.40 -32.60
C SER A 11 10.27 12.01 -31.68
N LEU A 12 11.06 13.00 -31.26
CA LEU A 12 12.22 12.84 -30.39
C LEU A 12 11.83 12.10 -29.10
N VAL A 13 12.62 11.09 -28.75
CA VAL A 13 12.69 10.51 -27.41
C VAL A 13 13.10 11.63 -26.45
N LEU A 14 12.12 12.25 -25.80
CA LEU A 14 12.31 13.28 -24.79
C LEU A 14 13.12 12.66 -23.64
N GLY A 15 14.35 13.14 -23.51
CA GLY A 15 15.39 12.52 -22.71
C GLY A 15 15.11 12.49 -21.22
N LEU A 16 15.79 11.53 -20.60
CA LEU A 16 16.31 11.60 -19.23
C LEU A 16 15.30 11.37 -18.10
N VAL A 17 14.96 10.08 -17.95
CA VAL A 17 15.07 9.39 -16.65
C VAL A 17 16.26 9.96 -15.86
N LEU A 18 16.01 10.77 -14.81
CA LEU A 18 16.89 11.03 -13.65
C LEU A 18 16.33 12.21 -12.83
N SER A 19 15.23 11.98 -12.10
CA SER A 19 15.00 12.66 -10.82
C SER A 19 14.56 11.63 -9.78
N VAL A 20 15.33 10.54 -9.71
CA VAL A 20 15.38 9.68 -8.52
C VAL A 20 16.36 10.35 -7.57
N CYS A 21 15.87 11.29 -6.76
CA CYS A 21 16.50 11.71 -5.49
C CYS A 21 15.59 12.68 -4.71
N ALA A 22 14.30 12.35 -4.56
CA ALA A 22 13.57 12.80 -3.38
C ALA A 22 13.68 11.68 -2.34
N THR A 23 14.72 11.73 -1.51
CA THR A 23 14.85 10.83 -0.36
C THR A 23 13.64 11.04 0.54
N THR A 24 12.69 10.10 0.54
CA THR A 24 11.56 10.12 1.46
C THR A 24 12.08 9.81 2.88
N ARG A 25 12.57 10.82 3.60
CA ARG A 25 12.71 10.73 5.06
C ARG A 25 11.34 10.95 5.70
N GLY A 26 10.51 9.92 5.64
CA GLY A 26 9.18 9.88 6.25
C GLY A 26 8.91 8.61 7.07
N ASP A 27 9.92 7.75 7.30
CA ASP A 27 9.67 6.39 7.77
C ASP A 27 9.67 6.20 9.29
N ALA A 28 10.46 6.95 10.06
CA ALA A 28 10.64 6.65 11.48
C ALA A 28 9.36 6.90 12.31
N ALA A 29 8.74 8.08 12.13
CA ALA A 29 7.51 8.42 12.86
C ALA A 29 6.29 7.61 12.39
N PHE A 30 6.24 7.25 11.11
CA PHE A 30 5.16 6.41 10.58
C PHE A 30 5.25 4.97 11.12
N LYS A 31 6.46 4.39 11.16
CA LYS A 31 6.71 3.05 11.72
C LYS A 31 6.37 2.94 13.19
N ASP A 32 6.41 4.02 13.97
CA ASP A 32 6.09 4.01 15.40
C ASP A 32 4.67 4.46 15.78
N SER A 33 3.80 4.72 14.80
CA SER A 33 2.42 5.16 15.06
C SER A 33 1.51 4.02 15.59
N PRO A 34 0.45 4.32 16.36
CA PRO A 34 -0.54 3.30 16.75
C PRO A 34 -1.16 2.56 15.55
N LYS A 35 -1.29 3.25 14.41
CA LYS A 35 -1.82 2.68 13.17
C LYS A 35 -0.84 1.69 12.52
N SER A 36 0.47 1.94 12.58
CA SER A 36 1.47 1.01 12.05
C SER A 36 1.51 -0.29 12.84
N LEU A 37 1.18 -0.26 14.13
CA LEU A 37 1.08 -1.46 14.96
C LEU A 37 -0.03 -2.39 14.46
N VAL A 38 -1.20 -1.83 14.14
CA VAL A 38 -2.32 -2.57 13.54
C VAL A 38 -1.95 -3.12 12.17
N ASP A 39 -1.27 -2.33 11.35
CA ASP A 39 -0.84 -2.77 10.02
C ASP A 39 0.18 -3.92 10.08
N GLN A 40 1.18 -3.82 10.95
CA GLN A 40 2.21 -4.86 11.12
C GLN A 40 1.60 -6.17 11.63
N ALA A 41 0.72 -6.09 12.64
CA ALA A 41 0.00 -7.26 13.14
C ALA A 41 -0.80 -7.93 12.02
N TRP A 42 -1.50 -7.14 11.21
CA TRP A 42 -2.22 -7.67 10.05
C TRP A 42 -1.29 -8.38 9.07
N GLN A 43 -0.14 -7.77 8.71
CA GLN A 43 0.81 -8.40 7.80
C GLN A 43 1.35 -9.73 8.34
N ILE A 44 1.59 -9.83 9.65
CA ILE A 44 2.03 -11.07 10.30
C ILE A 44 0.94 -12.13 10.17
N VAL A 45 -0.31 -11.82 10.55
CA VAL A 45 -1.41 -12.77 10.45
C VAL A 45 -1.63 -13.17 8.99
N GLN A 46 -1.72 -12.21 8.07
CA GLN A 46 -1.91 -12.46 6.64
C GLN A 46 -0.89 -13.43 6.03
N ARG A 47 0.38 -13.36 6.47
CA ARG A 47 1.45 -14.24 5.99
C ARG A 47 1.43 -15.63 6.63
N ASN A 48 1.03 -15.71 7.89
CA ASN A 48 1.17 -16.91 8.71
C ASN A 48 -0.17 -17.62 9.01
N TYR A 49 -1.29 -17.08 8.54
CA TYR A 49 -2.60 -17.65 8.78
C TYR A 49 -2.72 -19.01 8.07
N VAL A 50 -3.07 -20.03 8.83
CA VAL A 50 -3.03 -21.44 8.38
C VAL A 50 -4.14 -21.73 7.36
N ASP A 51 -5.34 -21.20 7.60
CA ASP A 51 -6.49 -21.43 6.74
C ASP A 51 -6.55 -20.42 5.59
N ARG A 52 -6.28 -20.90 4.37
CA ARG A 52 -6.28 -20.06 3.17
C ARG A 52 -7.67 -19.56 2.74
N THR A 53 -8.74 -20.08 3.34
CA THR A 53 -10.10 -19.58 3.15
C THR A 53 -10.46 -18.45 4.12
N PHE A 54 -9.53 -18.08 5.01
CA PHE A 54 -9.68 -16.95 5.92
C PHE A 54 -10.92 -17.06 6.81
N ASN A 55 -11.28 -18.28 7.24
CA ASN A 55 -12.49 -18.60 7.97
C ASN A 55 -13.77 -18.10 7.26
N HIS A 56 -13.78 -18.13 5.93
CA HIS A 56 -14.87 -17.62 5.08
C HIS A 56 -15.20 -16.13 5.27
N GLN A 57 -14.29 -15.35 5.85
CA GLN A 57 -14.47 -13.92 6.06
C GLN A 57 -13.81 -13.10 4.95
N ASP A 58 -14.39 -11.95 4.62
CA ASP A 58 -13.76 -10.97 3.73
C ASP A 58 -12.67 -10.19 4.50
N TRP A 59 -11.46 -10.73 4.45
CA TRP A 59 -10.31 -10.16 5.15
C TRP A 59 -9.85 -8.83 4.56
N THR A 60 -10.08 -8.57 3.27
CA THR A 60 -9.79 -7.27 2.66
C THR A 60 -10.69 -6.19 3.25
N LYS A 61 -11.99 -6.47 3.37
CA LYS A 61 -12.96 -5.57 4.00
C LYS A 61 -12.66 -5.38 5.49
N LEU A 62 -12.32 -6.46 6.20
CA LEU A 62 -11.97 -6.39 7.61
C LEU A 62 -10.71 -5.52 7.83
N ARG A 63 -9.64 -5.76 7.06
CA ARG A 63 -8.43 -4.92 7.06
C ARG A 63 -8.77 -3.46 6.83
N SER A 64 -9.59 -3.16 5.82
CA SER A 64 -9.99 -1.79 5.52
C SER A 64 -10.70 -1.13 6.69
N LYS A 65 -11.59 -1.85 7.38
CA LYS A 65 -12.28 -1.34 8.58
C LYS A 65 -11.28 -0.98 9.70
N TYR A 66 -10.32 -1.85 9.98
CA TYR A 66 -9.30 -1.59 10.99
C TYR A 66 -8.35 -0.45 10.57
N LEU A 67 -7.92 -0.43 9.31
CA LEU A 67 -7.04 0.64 8.80
C LEU A 67 -7.75 1.97 8.57
N GLN A 68 -9.07 2.05 8.55
CA GLN A 68 -9.80 3.33 8.54
C GLN A 68 -10.03 3.89 9.94
N SER A 69 -9.82 3.08 10.98
CA SER A 69 -10.00 3.50 12.36
C SER A 69 -8.92 4.48 12.81
N SER A 70 -9.31 5.39 13.71
CA SER A 70 -8.43 6.36 14.36
C SER A 70 -7.94 5.81 15.69
N TYR A 71 -6.62 5.70 15.85
CA TYR A 71 -5.97 5.19 17.05
C TYR A 71 -5.18 6.33 17.70
N THR A 72 -5.59 6.74 18.89
CA THR A 72 -4.98 7.87 19.61
C THR A 72 -3.81 7.44 20.51
N SER A 73 -3.67 6.14 20.80
CA SER A 73 -2.58 5.57 21.60
C SER A 73 -2.25 4.14 21.19
N LYS A 74 -1.04 3.64 21.55
CA LYS A 74 -0.65 2.25 21.29
C LYS A 74 -1.60 1.27 21.99
N GLU A 75 -2.09 1.60 23.19
CA GLU A 75 -3.07 0.81 23.94
C GLU A 75 -4.41 0.72 23.21
N SER A 76 -4.85 1.78 22.53
CA SER A 76 -6.07 1.74 21.72
C SER A 76 -5.94 0.80 20.53
N ALA A 77 -4.76 0.75 19.90
CA ALA A 77 -4.45 -0.18 18.83
C ALA A 77 -4.38 -1.64 19.34
N TYR A 78 -3.75 -1.88 20.50
CA TYR A 78 -3.74 -3.20 21.13
C TYR A 78 -5.15 -3.70 21.46
N ARG A 79 -5.99 -2.86 22.06
CA ARG A 79 -7.39 -3.23 22.35
C ARG A 79 -8.15 -3.62 21.09
N ALA A 80 -7.95 -2.90 19.99
CA ALA A 80 -8.59 -3.23 18.72
C ALA A 80 -8.13 -4.61 18.19
N LEU A 81 -6.84 -4.92 18.25
CA LEU A 81 -6.31 -6.21 17.81
C LEU A 81 -6.82 -7.39 18.65
N MET A 82 -7.08 -7.17 19.94
CA MET A 82 -7.58 -8.20 20.87
C MET A 82 -9.10 -8.34 20.89
N ALA A 83 -9.85 -7.48 20.19
CA ALA A 83 -11.31 -7.50 20.18
C ALA A 83 -11.91 -8.56 19.22
N CYS A 84 -11.09 -9.49 18.72
CA CYS A 84 -11.46 -10.55 17.78
C CYS A 84 -11.87 -11.83 18.52
#